data_AF-A0A6I7QGR0-F1
#
_entry.id   AF-A0A6I7QGR0-F1
#
_cell.length_a   1.000
_cell.length_b   1.000
_cell.length_c   1.000
_cell.angle_alpha   90.00
_cell.angle_beta   90.00
_cell.angle_gamma   90.00
#
_symmetry.space_group_name_H-M   'P 1'
#
loop_
_entity.id
_entity.type
_entity.pdbx_description
1 polymer ?
#
loop_
_entity_poly.entity_id
_entity_poly.type
_entity_poly.pdbx_seq_one_letter_code
_entity_poly.pdbx_strand_id
1 'polypeptide(L)'
;MIKLCFFLLLKCISCVSLFAWNEANHQYRFFTVQYHYQYIWPHRPDLKEHAGNPAKALEMHLGWRTSGSQLWHRLYNFPSYGIGFYYNHLGNPDVLGEVRSGFAFMEFYAPKERLIRWQLRVSLGLANFNTYYHPENNPENRFIGTPWNVHFNLNYAWSIPIGEQLRITPGLAFTHFSNGAYQKPNRGINIFDVNMGIRYRFGKGDPGEFWANDPFTDGKTISEQTFFAVFSVGLMQREMDDPTYIARTLTLNHTIRKKLRTRWGVGIDIFYDDHAKEQMRLLNEETSPMDYTRVGGFVSCDIIFNRMVVILNRGMYVYYGYEPQGNQYSRIGLRYITKSGLTGHLALKAHAGRADYVEWGIGYAFGDK
;
A
#
# COMPACT_ATOMS: atom_id res chain seq x y z
N MET A 1 -6.18 22.84 2.57
CA MET A 1 -6.46 21.43 2.22
C MET A 1 -5.36 20.47 2.72
N ILE A 2 -4.08 20.66 2.34
CA ILE A 2 -2.94 19.85 2.82
C ILE A 2 -2.87 19.76 4.35
N LYS A 3 -3.06 20.89 5.06
CA LYS A 3 -3.11 20.92 6.54
C LYS A 3 -4.25 20.08 7.13
N LEU A 4 -5.39 19.97 6.44
CA LEU A 4 -6.55 19.17 6.88
C LEU A 4 -6.32 17.67 6.64
N CYS A 5 -5.74 17.31 5.48
CA CYS A 5 -5.31 15.94 5.20
C CYS A 5 -4.24 15.46 6.18
N PHE A 6 -3.27 16.34 6.51
CA PHE A 6 -2.26 16.06 7.53
C PHE A 6 -2.87 15.89 8.93
N PHE A 7 -3.85 16.72 9.32
CA PHE A 7 -4.55 16.60 10.59
C PHE A 7 -5.40 15.33 10.68
N LEU A 8 -6.03 14.90 9.58
CA LEU A 8 -6.76 13.64 9.49
C LEU A 8 -5.81 12.43 9.51
N LEU A 9 -4.65 12.52 8.86
CA LEU A 9 -3.60 11.51 8.92
C LEU A 9 -3.07 11.35 10.36
N LEU A 10 -2.80 12.47 11.05
CA LEU A 10 -2.44 12.48 12.47
C LEU A 10 -3.54 11.88 13.35
N LYS A 11 -4.82 12.17 13.05
CA LYS A 11 -5.94 11.51 13.74
C LYS A 11 -5.98 10.01 13.46
N CYS A 12 -5.78 9.57 12.22
CA CYS A 12 -5.67 8.14 11.87
C CYS A 12 -4.51 7.47 12.62
N ILE A 13 -3.33 8.10 12.68
CA ILE A 13 -2.16 7.61 13.44
C ILE A 13 -2.49 7.55 14.94
N SER A 14 -3.15 8.58 15.50
CA SER A 14 -3.54 8.61 16.91
C SER A 14 -4.56 7.52 17.25
N CYS A 15 -5.53 7.24 16.37
CA CYS A 15 -6.47 6.14 16.56
C CYS A 15 -5.75 4.79 16.51
N VAL A 16 -4.84 4.59 15.55
CA VAL A 16 -4.00 3.38 15.47
C VAL A 16 -3.16 3.19 16.73
N SER A 17 -2.63 4.27 17.31
CA SER A 17 -1.90 4.19 18.58
C SER A 17 -2.79 3.69 19.72
N LEU A 18 -4.00 4.26 19.91
CA LEU A 18 -4.93 3.79 20.94
C LEU A 18 -5.35 2.32 20.77
N PHE A 19 -5.45 1.83 19.53
CA PHE A 19 -5.70 0.42 19.25
C PHE A 19 -4.50 -0.49 19.58
N ALA A 20 -3.27 -0.02 19.37
CA ALA A 20 -2.04 -0.76 19.65
C ALA A 20 -1.72 -0.89 21.16
N TRP A 21 -2.24 0.01 22.00
CA TRP A 21 -2.00 -0.01 23.46
C TRP A 21 -3.10 -0.70 24.28
N ASN A 22 -4.26 -1.02 23.69
CA ASN A 22 -5.33 -1.71 24.42
C ASN A 22 -5.07 -3.23 24.51
N GLU A 23 -4.70 -3.70 25.71
CA GLU A 23 -4.36 -5.12 25.96
C GLU A 23 -5.46 -6.11 25.58
N ALA A 24 -6.74 -5.72 25.65
CA ALA A 24 -7.85 -6.60 25.28
C ALA A 24 -7.87 -6.97 23.78
N ASN A 25 -7.13 -6.24 22.94
CA ASN A 25 -7.07 -6.49 21.50
C ASN A 25 -5.92 -7.40 21.07
N HIS A 26 -5.03 -7.80 21.97
CA HIS A 26 -3.83 -8.56 21.60
C HIS A 26 -3.60 -9.78 22.47
N GLN A 27 -3.08 -10.86 21.85
CA GLN A 27 -2.67 -12.06 22.58
C GLN A 27 -1.26 -11.88 23.16
N TYR A 28 -0.36 -11.32 22.35
CA TYR A 28 1.02 -11.06 22.72
C TYR A 28 1.62 -10.01 21.79
N ARG A 29 2.75 -9.47 22.23
CA ARG A 29 3.63 -8.62 21.44
C ARG A 29 4.84 -9.42 20.98
N PHE A 30 5.47 -9.00 19.90
CA PHE A 30 6.72 -9.61 19.45
C PHE A 30 7.66 -8.57 18.88
N PHE A 31 8.94 -8.90 18.95
CA PHE A 31 10.01 -8.23 18.23
C PHE A 31 10.60 -9.19 17.21
N THR A 32 10.95 -8.70 16.03
CA THR A 32 11.60 -9.54 15.00
C THR A 32 12.72 -8.77 14.34
N VAL A 33 13.90 -9.38 14.27
CA VAL A 33 15.02 -8.91 13.45
C VAL A 33 15.17 -9.87 12.28
N GLN A 34 15.34 -9.34 11.08
CA GLN A 34 15.50 -10.08 9.84
C GLN A 34 16.70 -9.56 9.07
N TYR A 35 17.49 -10.48 8.53
CA TYR A 35 18.55 -10.19 7.58
C TYR A 35 18.12 -10.66 6.19
N HIS A 36 18.39 -9.83 5.19
CA HIS A 36 17.99 -10.08 3.80
C HIS A 36 19.22 -10.14 2.91
N TYR A 37 19.26 -11.13 2.03
CA TYR A 37 20.21 -11.25 0.94
C TYR A 37 19.47 -11.12 -0.39
N GLN A 38 19.86 -10.14 -1.20
CA GLN A 38 18.93 -9.53 -2.14
C GLN A 38 19.49 -9.43 -3.55
N TYR A 39 18.57 -9.54 -4.50
CA TYR A 39 18.78 -9.37 -5.91
C TYR A 39 17.90 -8.22 -6.40
N ILE A 40 18.53 -7.13 -6.87
CA ILE A 40 17.83 -6.02 -7.51
C ILE A 40 17.45 -6.48 -8.91
N TRP A 41 16.16 -6.50 -9.23
CA TRP A 41 15.66 -7.00 -10.50
C TRP A 41 15.86 -5.96 -11.61
N PRO A 42 16.72 -6.22 -12.63
CA PRO A 42 16.95 -5.32 -13.74
C PRO A 42 15.82 -5.40 -14.78
N HIS A 43 14.65 -4.92 -14.39
CA HIS A 43 13.44 -4.85 -15.23
C HIS A 43 13.53 -3.79 -16.35
N ARG A 44 14.65 -3.06 -16.43
CA ARG A 44 14.99 -2.10 -17.49
C ARG A 44 16.46 -2.26 -17.92
N PRO A 45 16.80 -1.99 -19.20
CA PRO A 45 18.16 -2.17 -19.69
C PRO A 45 19.22 -1.39 -18.92
N ASP A 46 18.93 -0.14 -18.56
CA ASP A 46 19.83 0.75 -17.79
C ASP A 46 20.06 0.27 -16.35
N LEU A 47 19.14 -0.51 -15.77
CA LEU A 47 19.35 -1.06 -14.42
C LEU A 47 20.36 -2.21 -14.41
N LYS A 48 20.58 -2.87 -15.55
CA LYS A 48 21.50 -4.02 -15.63
C LYS A 48 22.91 -3.66 -15.24
N GLU A 49 23.36 -2.46 -15.59
CA GLU A 49 24.72 -1.98 -15.31
C GLU A 49 24.93 -1.66 -13.83
N HIS A 50 23.85 -1.37 -13.10
CA HIS A 50 23.91 -0.96 -11.70
C HIS A 50 23.44 -2.02 -10.69
N ALA A 51 22.78 -3.09 -11.15
CA ALA A 51 22.22 -4.16 -10.32
C ALA A 51 23.13 -5.40 -10.12
N GLY A 52 24.41 -5.30 -10.48
CA GLY A 52 25.32 -6.45 -10.57
C GLY A 52 25.74 -7.08 -9.23
N ASN A 53 25.67 -6.35 -8.12
CA ASN A 53 26.09 -6.83 -6.81
C ASN A 53 24.88 -7.18 -5.92
N PRO A 54 24.95 -8.28 -5.14
CA PRO A 54 23.94 -8.59 -4.15
C PRO A 54 23.81 -7.47 -3.10
N ALA A 55 22.58 -6.99 -2.90
CA ALA A 55 22.26 -6.05 -1.85
C ALA A 55 21.99 -6.78 -0.53
N LYS A 56 22.14 -6.07 0.59
CA LYS A 56 21.95 -6.61 1.94
C LYS A 56 21.11 -5.64 2.76
N ALA A 57 20.15 -6.18 3.51
CA ALA A 57 19.30 -5.37 4.35
C ALA A 57 19.10 -5.95 5.75
N LEU A 58 18.85 -5.05 6.70
CA LEU A 58 18.40 -5.35 8.05
C LEU A 58 17.00 -4.78 8.25
N GLU A 59 16.08 -5.62 8.74
CA GLU A 59 14.68 -5.26 8.95
C GLU A 59 14.26 -5.60 10.38
N MET A 60 13.63 -4.66 11.08
CA MET A 60 13.18 -4.79 12.46
C MET A 60 11.68 -4.55 12.57
N HIS A 61 11.00 -5.31 13.43
CA HIS A 61 9.55 -5.19 13.65
C HIS A 61 9.22 -5.14 15.12
N LEU A 62 8.31 -4.25 15.46
CA LEU A 62 7.50 -4.35 16.66
C LEU A 62 6.06 -4.63 16.25
N GLY A 63 5.51 -5.75 16.73
CA GLY A 63 4.19 -6.21 16.30
C GLY A 63 3.32 -6.75 17.43
N TRP A 64 2.02 -6.78 17.14
CA TRP A 64 0.97 -7.28 18.03
C TRP A 64 0.17 -8.37 17.32
N ARG A 65 -0.03 -9.50 17.99
CA ARG A 65 -0.93 -10.57 17.53
C ARG A 65 -2.34 -10.27 18.00
N THR A 66 -3.33 -10.24 17.11
CA THR A 66 -4.72 -9.93 17.47
C THR A 66 -5.37 -10.98 18.37
N SER A 67 -6.24 -10.56 19.29
CA SER A 67 -6.84 -11.40 20.35
C SER A 67 -8.01 -12.30 19.92
N GLY A 68 -8.74 -11.94 18.86
CA GLY A 68 -10.03 -12.57 18.54
C GLY A 68 -11.25 -11.76 18.97
N SER A 69 -11.06 -10.72 19.80
CA SER A 69 -12.16 -9.89 20.35
C SER A 69 -13.03 -9.20 19.29
N GLN A 70 -12.51 -9.01 18.07
CA GLN A 70 -13.22 -8.40 16.95
C GLN A 70 -13.44 -9.43 15.85
N LEU A 71 -14.53 -9.29 15.10
CA LEU A 71 -14.90 -10.21 14.02
C LEU A 71 -13.77 -10.40 13.00
N TRP A 72 -13.11 -9.31 12.59
CA TRP A 72 -12.02 -9.37 11.62
C TRP A 72 -10.77 -10.11 12.15
N HIS A 73 -10.53 -10.13 13.46
CA HIS A 73 -9.44 -10.93 14.04
C HIS A 73 -9.64 -12.40 13.67
N ARG A 74 -10.86 -12.93 13.87
CA ARG A 74 -11.20 -14.33 13.61
C ARG A 74 -11.29 -14.63 12.10
N LEU A 75 -11.90 -13.72 11.32
CA LEU A 75 -12.01 -13.85 9.86
C LEU A 75 -10.67 -14.07 9.15
N TYR A 76 -9.61 -13.42 9.63
CA TYR A 76 -8.28 -13.50 9.02
C TYR A 76 -7.29 -14.35 9.85
N ASN A 77 -7.81 -15.27 10.67
CA ASN A 77 -7.01 -16.20 11.46
C ASN A 77 -5.97 -15.51 12.37
N PHE A 78 -6.47 -14.53 13.12
CA PHE A 78 -5.76 -13.74 14.11
C PHE A 78 -4.50 -13.08 13.52
N PRO A 79 -4.64 -12.20 12.52
CA PRO A 79 -3.48 -11.57 11.90
C PRO A 79 -2.68 -10.76 12.94
N SER A 80 -1.44 -10.47 12.61
CA SER A 80 -0.61 -9.52 13.35
C SER A 80 -0.54 -8.21 12.60
N TYR A 81 -0.32 -7.12 13.31
CA TYR A 81 0.02 -5.83 12.70
C TYR A 81 1.08 -5.14 13.54
N GLY A 82 1.73 -4.14 12.97
CA GLY A 82 2.74 -3.39 13.69
C GLY A 82 3.46 -2.37 12.83
N ILE A 83 4.62 -1.96 13.33
CA ILE A 83 5.53 -1.04 12.66
C ILE A 83 6.89 -1.70 12.49
N GLY A 84 7.61 -1.29 11.46
CA GLY A 84 8.95 -1.76 11.21
C GLY A 84 9.87 -0.69 10.68
N PHE A 85 11.15 -1.02 10.76
CA PHE A 85 12.25 -0.26 10.23
C PHE A 85 13.06 -1.14 9.29
N TYR A 86 13.48 -0.57 8.16
CA TYR A 86 14.27 -1.27 7.14
C TYR A 86 15.47 -0.41 6.78
N TYR A 87 16.65 -1.03 6.72
CA TYR A 87 17.87 -0.42 6.24
C TYR A 87 18.51 -1.32 5.19
N ASN A 88 18.88 -0.76 4.05
CA ASN A 88 19.46 -1.52 2.95
C ASN A 88 20.57 -0.73 2.25
N HIS A 89 21.65 -1.44 1.97
CA HIS A 89 22.73 -1.00 1.11
C HIS A 89 22.57 -1.67 -0.28
N LEU A 90 22.19 -0.88 -1.29
CA LEU A 90 21.63 -1.33 -2.57
C LEU A 90 22.66 -1.93 -3.56
N GLY A 91 23.77 -2.47 -3.07
CA GLY A 91 24.80 -3.15 -3.88
C GLY A 91 25.64 -2.24 -4.79
N ASN A 92 25.16 -1.04 -5.10
CA ASN A 92 25.87 0.01 -5.85
C ASN A 92 25.71 1.36 -5.12
N PRO A 93 26.55 1.65 -4.12
CA PRO A 93 26.40 2.84 -3.29
C PRO A 93 26.61 4.16 -4.06
N ASP A 94 27.41 4.15 -5.12
CA ASP A 94 27.72 5.36 -5.88
C ASP A 94 26.51 5.86 -6.66
N VAL A 95 25.75 4.95 -7.28
CA VAL A 95 24.56 5.30 -8.08
C VAL A 95 23.27 5.20 -7.27
N LEU A 96 23.05 4.09 -6.55
CA LEU A 96 21.79 3.77 -5.87
C LEU A 96 21.81 4.14 -4.38
N GLY A 97 22.97 4.12 -3.75
CA GLY A 97 23.15 4.48 -2.35
C GLY A 97 22.52 3.51 -1.36
N GLU A 98 21.99 4.09 -0.29
CA GLU A 98 21.37 3.43 0.85
C GLU A 98 19.95 3.92 1.05
N VAL A 99 19.11 3.04 1.58
CA VAL A 99 17.72 3.38 1.92
C VAL A 99 17.40 3.03 3.36
N ARG A 100 16.73 3.97 4.04
CA ARG A 100 16.14 3.81 5.37
C ARG A 100 14.63 3.92 5.22
N SER A 101 13.85 2.99 5.75
CA SER A 101 12.39 3.07 5.68
C SER A 101 11.74 2.84 7.04
N GLY A 102 10.67 3.59 7.28
CA GLY A 102 9.69 3.28 8.33
C GLY A 102 8.38 2.85 7.70
N PHE A 103 7.79 1.77 8.18
CA PHE A 103 6.57 1.20 7.58
C PHE A 103 5.62 0.64 8.62
N ALA A 104 4.35 0.54 8.24
CA ALA A 104 3.36 -0.27 8.94
C ALA A 104 3.18 -1.59 8.20
N PHE A 105 2.86 -2.67 8.92
CA PHE A 105 2.64 -3.98 8.31
C PHE A 105 1.41 -4.67 8.87
N MET A 106 0.86 -5.58 8.05
CA MET A 106 -0.07 -6.62 8.48
C MET A 106 0.47 -7.98 8.06
N GLU A 107 0.38 -8.95 8.94
CA GLU A 107 0.89 -10.32 8.74
C GLU A 107 -0.24 -11.33 8.95
N PHE A 108 -0.50 -12.11 7.91
CA PHE A 108 -1.53 -13.13 7.84
C PHE A 108 -0.90 -14.50 7.97
N TYR A 109 -1.66 -15.47 8.50
CA TYR A 109 -1.13 -16.77 8.85
C TYR A 109 -1.99 -17.89 8.31
N ALA A 110 -1.34 -19.00 7.96
CA ALA A 110 -1.99 -20.28 7.72
C ALA A 110 -2.84 -20.73 8.93
N PRO A 111 -3.95 -21.47 8.72
CA PRO A 111 -4.71 -22.11 9.79
C PRO A 111 -3.84 -22.92 10.76
N LYS A 112 -4.29 -23.01 12.02
CA LYS A 112 -3.51 -23.37 13.23
C LYS A 112 -2.85 -24.76 13.20
N GLU A 113 -3.30 -25.67 12.33
CA GLU A 113 -3.04 -27.12 12.35
C GLU A 113 -1.60 -27.56 12.02
N ARG A 114 -0.65 -26.62 11.81
CA ARG A 114 0.73 -26.97 11.46
C ARG A 114 1.74 -26.44 12.49
N LEU A 115 2.70 -27.28 12.85
CA LEU A 115 3.87 -26.93 13.66
C LEU A 115 4.67 -25.80 13.00
N ILE A 116 4.86 -25.89 11.68
CA ILE A 116 5.42 -24.86 10.82
C ILE A 116 4.27 -24.09 10.18
N ARG A 117 4.16 -22.79 10.50
CA ARG A 117 3.12 -21.94 9.91
C ARG A 117 3.73 -21.07 8.84
N TRP A 118 3.16 -21.07 7.64
CA TRP A 118 3.49 -20.01 6.69
C TRP A 118 2.78 -18.71 7.10
N GLN A 119 3.41 -17.60 6.79
CA GLN A 119 2.95 -16.25 7.04
C GLN A 119 3.14 -15.39 5.79
N LEU A 120 2.19 -14.51 5.51
CA LEU A 120 2.28 -13.51 4.45
C LEU A 120 2.19 -12.14 5.10
N ARG A 121 3.27 -11.35 4.98
CA ARG A 121 3.32 -9.97 5.45
C ARG A 121 3.22 -9.01 4.28
N VAL A 122 2.35 -8.00 4.43
CA VAL A 122 2.26 -6.85 3.54
C VAL A 122 2.67 -5.62 4.34
N SER A 123 3.62 -4.85 3.83
CA SER A 123 4.14 -3.64 4.46
C SER A 123 4.01 -2.45 3.52
N LEU A 124 3.63 -1.31 4.07
CA LEU A 124 3.54 -0.03 3.37
C LEU A 124 4.13 1.07 4.25
N GLY A 125 4.99 1.91 3.67
CA GLY A 125 5.69 2.94 4.43
C GLY A 125 6.37 3.99 3.56
N LEU A 126 7.28 4.72 4.21
CA LEU A 126 8.05 5.79 3.61
C LEU A 126 9.53 5.44 3.69
N ALA A 127 10.21 5.56 2.56
CA ALA A 127 11.62 5.33 2.36
C ALA A 127 12.36 6.65 2.14
N ASN A 128 13.50 6.80 2.78
CA ASN A 128 14.46 7.87 2.61
C ASN A 128 15.73 7.32 1.97
N PHE A 129 16.09 7.85 0.80
CA PHE A 129 17.31 7.57 0.09
C PHE A 129 18.30 8.70 0.34
N ASN A 130 19.56 8.35 0.60
CA ASN A 130 20.65 9.32 0.65
C ASN A 130 21.12 9.75 -0.74
N THR A 131 20.94 8.88 -1.74
CA THR A 131 21.37 9.09 -3.12
C THR A 131 20.17 8.98 -4.06
N TYR A 132 20.01 9.96 -4.94
CA TYR A 132 18.92 10.06 -5.92
C TYR A 132 19.42 10.81 -7.16
N TYR A 133 18.60 10.84 -8.21
CA TYR A 133 18.92 11.51 -9.48
C TYR A 133 19.35 12.97 -9.26
N HIS A 134 20.46 13.35 -9.88
CA HIS A 134 20.83 14.75 -10.05
C HIS A 134 21.50 14.93 -11.42
N PRO A 135 21.10 15.91 -12.25
CA PRO A 135 21.59 16.01 -13.63
C PRO A 135 23.12 16.15 -13.72
N GLU A 136 23.74 16.83 -12.75
CA GLU A 136 25.20 16.99 -12.70
C GLU A 136 25.91 15.93 -11.85
N ASN A 137 25.45 15.71 -10.60
CA ASN A 137 26.18 14.89 -9.62
C ASN A 137 25.87 13.39 -9.68
N ASN A 138 24.69 12.99 -10.16
CA ASN A 138 24.28 11.59 -10.27
C ASN A 138 23.26 11.38 -11.42
N PRO A 139 23.68 11.61 -12.68
CA PRO A 139 22.78 11.50 -13.83
C PRO A 139 22.37 10.05 -14.12
N GLU A 140 23.12 9.07 -13.64
CA GLU A 140 22.88 7.64 -13.90
C GLU A 140 21.72 7.07 -13.07
N ASN A 141 21.40 7.65 -11.91
CA ASN A 141 20.27 7.18 -11.10
C ASN A 141 18.92 7.58 -11.71
N ARG A 142 18.47 6.85 -12.73
CA ARG A 142 17.16 7.05 -13.38
C ARG A 142 16.01 6.36 -12.62
N PHE A 143 16.29 5.76 -11.46
CA PHE A 143 15.35 4.91 -10.71
C PHE A 143 14.63 5.68 -9.62
N ILE A 144 15.38 6.49 -8.87
CA ILE A 144 14.91 7.25 -7.71
C ILE A 144 15.17 8.73 -7.97
N GLY A 145 14.11 9.48 -8.27
CA GLY A 145 14.19 10.92 -8.55
C GLY A 145 14.09 11.81 -7.31
N THR A 146 13.71 11.25 -6.17
CA THR A 146 13.46 11.99 -4.92
C THR A 146 14.09 11.29 -3.73
N PRO A 147 14.47 12.01 -2.67
CA PRO A 147 14.92 11.38 -1.43
C PRO A 147 13.81 10.57 -0.77
N TRP A 148 12.55 11.00 -0.87
CA TRP A 148 11.40 10.33 -0.26
C TRP A 148 10.61 9.51 -1.29
N ASN A 149 10.37 8.24 -0.97
CA ASN A 149 9.67 7.28 -1.82
C ASN A 149 8.73 6.40 -0.98
N VAL A 150 7.76 5.76 -1.62
CA VAL A 150 6.95 4.71 -1.04
C VAL A 150 7.82 3.47 -0.81
N HIS A 151 7.72 2.88 0.38
CA HIS A 151 8.19 1.53 0.67
C HIS A 151 7.00 0.59 0.54
N PHE A 152 7.05 -0.39 -0.36
CA PHE A 152 6.11 -1.50 -0.40
C PHE A 152 6.89 -2.82 -0.26
N ASN A 153 6.45 -3.70 0.64
CA ASN A 153 7.06 -5.02 0.79
C ASN A 153 6.00 -6.11 0.93
N LEU A 154 6.24 -7.23 0.26
CA LEU A 154 5.49 -8.47 0.38
C LEU A 154 6.47 -9.57 0.80
N ASN A 155 6.29 -10.13 1.99
CA ASN A 155 7.17 -11.17 2.53
C ASN A 155 6.37 -12.45 2.82
N TYR A 156 6.72 -13.53 2.13
CA TYR A 156 6.21 -14.86 2.38
C TYR A 156 7.25 -15.67 3.16
N ALA A 157 6.92 -16.03 4.40
CA ALA A 157 7.86 -16.66 5.31
C ALA A 157 7.25 -17.87 6.01
N TRP A 158 8.10 -18.68 6.62
CA TRP A 158 7.70 -19.76 7.52
C TRP A 158 8.02 -19.37 8.95
N SER A 159 7.23 -19.82 9.91
CA SER A 159 7.42 -19.54 11.33
C SER A 159 7.69 -20.85 12.05
N ILE A 160 8.94 -21.07 12.40
CA ILE A 160 9.44 -22.33 12.96
C ILE A 160 9.75 -22.11 14.44
N PRO A 161 9.03 -22.75 15.38
CA PRO A 161 9.33 -22.63 16.81
C PRO A 161 10.65 -23.32 17.17
N ILE A 162 11.50 -22.65 17.95
CA ILE A 162 12.68 -23.25 18.59
C ILE A 162 12.44 -23.50 20.09
N GLY A 163 11.51 -22.75 20.68
CA GLY A 163 11.10 -22.89 22.07
C GLY A 163 9.83 -22.10 22.32
N GLU A 164 9.53 -21.83 23.59
CA GLU A 164 8.28 -21.15 23.96
C GLU A 164 8.19 -19.71 23.43
N GLN A 165 9.30 -18.97 23.38
CA GLN A 165 9.29 -17.55 23.03
C GLN A 165 10.02 -17.21 21.73
N LEU A 166 10.80 -18.16 21.19
CA LEU A 166 11.66 -17.93 20.05
C LEU A 166 11.19 -18.70 18.82
N ARG A 167 11.18 -18.00 17.69
CA ARG A 167 10.88 -18.55 16.36
C ARG A 167 11.92 -18.07 15.36
N ILE A 168 12.35 -18.95 14.45
CA ILE A 168 13.06 -18.55 13.23
C ILE A 168 12.03 -18.33 12.14
N THR A 169 12.26 -17.30 11.31
CA THR A 169 11.43 -16.97 10.16
C THR A 169 12.22 -16.88 8.87
N PRO A 170 12.54 -18.01 8.20
CA PRO A 170 13.08 -17.94 6.84
C PRO A 170 11.97 -17.49 5.89
N GLY A 171 12.31 -16.74 4.84
CA GLY A 171 11.32 -16.21 3.92
C GLY A 171 11.87 -15.75 2.58
N LEU A 172 10.93 -15.43 1.71
CA LEU A 172 11.13 -14.81 0.40
C LEU A 172 10.37 -13.49 0.39
N ALA A 173 10.99 -12.41 -0.04
CA ALA A 173 10.31 -11.13 -0.12
C ALA A 173 10.51 -10.41 -1.46
N PHE A 174 9.55 -9.55 -1.74
CA PHE A 174 9.60 -8.56 -2.81
C PHE A 174 9.47 -7.18 -2.18
N THR A 175 10.42 -6.30 -2.47
CA THR A 175 10.40 -4.89 -2.02
C THR A 175 10.40 -3.97 -3.23
N HIS A 176 9.53 -2.97 -3.22
CA HIS A 176 9.44 -1.95 -4.25
C HIS A 176 9.58 -0.54 -3.65
N PHE A 177 10.40 0.28 -4.31
CA PHE A 177 10.56 1.69 -4.01
C PHE A 177 10.22 2.55 -5.23
N SER A 178 9.36 3.56 -5.05
CA SER A 178 9.11 4.60 -6.05
C SER A 178 8.39 5.80 -5.44
N ASN A 179 8.37 6.94 -6.13
CA ASN A 179 7.65 8.13 -5.67
C ASN A 179 6.24 8.28 -6.28
N GLY A 180 5.70 7.22 -6.88
CA GLY A 180 4.35 7.25 -7.45
C GLY A 180 4.17 8.24 -8.61
N ALA A 181 5.25 8.52 -9.35
CA ALA A 181 5.33 9.50 -10.43
C ALA A 181 5.20 10.96 -9.99
N TYR A 182 5.41 11.25 -8.71
CA TYR A 182 5.48 12.62 -8.19
C TYR A 182 6.55 13.46 -8.89
N GLN A 183 7.74 12.88 -9.11
CA GLN A 183 8.85 13.53 -9.81
C GLN A 183 9.60 12.52 -10.67
N LYS A 184 10.01 12.93 -11.88
CA LYS A 184 10.81 12.14 -12.82
C LYS A 184 12.30 12.52 -12.69
N PRO A 185 13.22 11.56 -12.90
CA PRO A 185 12.99 10.19 -13.34
C PRO A 185 12.52 9.31 -12.17
N ASN A 186 11.64 8.36 -12.45
CA ASN A 186 11.15 7.41 -11.45
C ASN A 186 10.81 6.09 -12.14
N ARG A 187 11.84 5.29 -12.42
CA ARG A 187 11.65 3.89 -12.89
C ARG A 187 11.32 2.95 -11.73
N GLY A 188 11.66 3.35 -10.51
CA GLY A 188 11.51 2.56 -9.30
C GLY A 188 12.58 1.47 -9.17
N ILE A 189 12.73 0.95 -7.96
CA ILE A 189 13.63 -0.17 -7.65
C ILE A 189 12.77 -1.36 -7.21
N ASN A 190 13.01 -2.51 -7.83
CA ASN A 190 12.37 -3.78 -7.51
C ASN A 190 13.43 -4.74 -6.96
N ILE A 191 13.19 -5.29 -5.78
CA ILE A 191 14.14 -6.16 -5.09
C ILE A 191 13.45 -7.48 -4.77
N PHE A 192 14.05 -8.59 -5.15
CA PHE A 192 13.69 -9.91 -4.62
C PHE A 192 14.75 -10.34 -3.61
N ASP A 193 14.33 -10.96 -2.52
CA ASP A 193 15.26 -11.42 -1.51
C ASP A 193 14.88 -12.74 -0.87
N VAL A 194 15.92 -13.44 -0.40
CA VAL A 194 15.79 -14.47 0.62
C VAL A 194 16.16 -13.84 1.95
N ASN A 195 15.40 -14.17 3.00
CA ASN A 195 15.63 -13.59 4.32
C ASN A 195 15.53 -14.64 5.42
N MET A 196 16.15 -14.31 6.54
CA MET A 196 16.11 -15.11 7.76
C MET A 196 15.92 -14.19 8.95
N GLY A 197 14.89 -14.46 9.74
CA GLY A 197 14.57 -13.70 10.93
C GLY A 197 14.58 -14.50 12.22
N ILE A 198 14.77 -13.78 13.32
CA ILE A 198 14.56 -14.27 14.68
C ILE A 198 13.43 -13.43 15.27
N ARG A 199 12.37 -14.11 15.70
CA ARG A 199 11.22 -13.51 16.38
C ARG A 199 11.22 -13.92 17.84
N TYR A 200 11.21 -12.91 18.70
CA TYR A 200 10.99 -13.06 20.14
C TYR A 200 9.58 -12.60 20.51
N ARG A 201 8.83 -13.48 21.16
CA ARG A 201 7.49 -13.20 21.71
C ARG A 201 7.63 -12.75 23.16
N PHE A 202 7.01 -11.61 23.49
CA PHE A 202 6.87 -11.13 24.86
C PHE A 202 5.65 -11.78 25.53
N GLY A 203 5.82 -12.26 26.77
CA GLY A 203 4.77 -12.90 27.58
C GLY A 203 4.76 -14.44 27.51
N LYS A 204 3.95 -15.07 28.37
CA LYS A 204 3.87 -16.54 28.54
C LYS A 204 2.53 -17.17 28.08
N GLY A 205 1.65 -16.42 27.42
CA GLY A 205 0.34 -16.93 27.00
C GLY A 205 0.38 -17.75 25.71
N ASP A 206 -0.23 -18.93 25.72
CA ASP A 206 -0.50 -19.66 24.49
C ASP A 206 -1.68 -19.00 23.72
N PRO A 207 -1.59 -18.84 22.39
CA PRO A 207 -2.56 -18.05 21.63
C PRO A 207 -3.83 -18.84 21.32
N GLY A 208 -4.96 -18.40 21.86
CA GLY A 208 -6.28 -18.63 21.25
C GLY A 208 -7.41 -19.13 22.14
N GLU A 209 -7.19 -19.47 23.42
CA GLU A 209 -8.29 -20.09 24.19
C GLU A 209 -9.45 -19.15 24.54
N PHE A 210 -9.23 -17.84 24.60
CA PHE A 210 -10.29 -16.92 25.04
C PHE A 210 -11.47 -16.82 24.07
N TRP A 211 -11.27 -17.00 22.75
CA TRP A 211 -12.33 -16.78 21.74
C TRP A 211 -12.28 -17.69 20.50
N ALA A 212 -11.39 -18.69 20.44
CA ALA A 212 -11.32 -19.62 19.30
C ALA A 212 -12.48 -20.63 19.25
N ASN A 213 -13.22 -20.80 20.36
CA ASN A 213 -14.26 -21.82 20.50
C ASN A 213 -15.69 -21.32 20.21
N ASP A 214 -15.88 -20.05 19.84
CA ASP A 214 -17.17 -19.57 19.31
C ASP A 214 -17.29 -20.07 17.85
N PRO A 215 -18.30 -20.90 17.50
CA PRO A 215 -18.44 -21.48 16.17
C PRO A 215 -18.62 -20.38 15.12
N PHE A 216 -17.49 -19.95 14.55
CA PHE A 216 -17.45 -18.97 13.50
C PHE A 216 -18.06 -19.56 12.22
N THR A 217 -19.25 -19.11 11.87
CA THR A 217 -19.90 -19.46 10.59
C THR A 217 -19.59 -18.38 9.55
N ASP A 218 -18.60 -18.62 8.68
CA ASP A 218 -18.30 -17.82 7.48
C ASP A 218 -19.41 -17.89 6.40
N GLY A 219 -20.59 -18.40 6.76
CA GLY A 219 -21.71 -18.70 5.87
C GLY A 219 -22.90 -17.74 5.98
N LYS A 220 -22.81 -16.68 6.79
CA LYS A 220 -23.87 -15.65 6.80
C LYS A 220 -23.81 -14.85 5.50
N THR A 221 -24.78 -15.08 4.62
CA THR A 221 -25.04 -14.19 3.48
C THR A 221 -25.56 -12.87 4.02
N ILE A 222 -24.82 -11.81 3.73
CA ILE A 222 -25.21 -10.43 4.05
C ILE A 222 -25.63 -9.76 2.75
N SER A 223 -26.44 -8.70 2.83
CA SER A 223 -26.81 -7.89 1.66
C SER A 223 -26.68 -6.40 1.98
N GLU A 224 -25.52 -6.02 2.51
CA GLU A 224 -25.18 -4.62 2.78
C GLU A 224 -24.88 -3.91 1.48
N GLN A 225 -25.54 -2.78 1.26
CA GLN A 225 -25.26 -1.90 0.13
C GLN A 225 -24.61 -0.62 0.63
N THR A 226 -23.48 -0.27 0.04
CA THR A 226 -22.79 0.98 0.36
C THR A 226 -22.50 1.76 -0.90
N PHE A 227 -22.78 3.04 -0.86
CA PHE A 227 -22.40 4.00 -1.86
C PHE A 227 -21.28 4.88 -1.33
N PHE A 228 -20.32 5.18 -2.18
CA PHE A 228 -19.21 6.08 -1.89
C PHE A 228 -19.21 7.24 -2.86
N ALA A 229 -19.02 8.44 -2.31
CA ALA A 229 -18.62 9.62 -3.07
C ALA A 229 -17.27 10.08 -2.51
N VAL A 230 -16.22 10.04 -3.33
CA VAL A 230 -14.85 10.37 -2.92
C VAL A 230 -14.26 11.39 -3.88
N PHE A 231 -13.71 12.46 -3.33
CA PHE A 231 -12.91 13.42 -4.08
C PHE A 231 -11.44 13.22 -3.72
N SER A 232 -10.61 13.01 -4.73
CA SER A 232 -9.18 12.74 -4.60
C SER A 232 -8.34 13.76 -5.36
N VAL A 233 -7.17 14.07 -4.81
CA VAL A 233 -6.16 14.90 -5.44
C VAL A 233 -4.85 14.13 -5.51
N GLY A 234 -4.15 14.24 -6.64
CA GLY A 234 -2.82 13.68 -6.83
C GLY A 234 -1.88 14.72 -7.42
N LEU A 235 -0.58 14.54 -7.16
CA LEU A 235 0.49 15.34 -7.75
C LEU A 235 1.36 14.43 -8.60
N MET A 236 1.75 14.89 -9.78
CA MET A 236 2.56 14.11 -10.70
C MET A 236 3.40 14.97 -11.64
N GLN A 237 4.40 14.34 -12.24
CA GLN A 237 5.18 14.88 -13.35
C GLN A 237 5.11 13.88 -14.52
N ARG A 238 4.85 14.36 -15.75
CA ARG A 238 4.70 13.47 -16.92
C ARG A 238 6.06 13.07 -17.48
N GLU A 239 6.84 14.06 -17.90
CA GLU A 239 8.20 13.89 -18.41
C GLU A 239 9.24 14.49 -17.45
N MET A 240 10.51 14.33 -17.80
CA MET A 240 11.57 15.06 -17.07
C MET A 240 11.44 16.55 -17.38
N ASP A 241 11.76 17.39 -16.40
CA ASP A 241 11.72 18.86 -16.47
C ASP A 241 10.32 19.50 -16.55
N ASP A 242 9.26 18.71 -16.73
CA ASP A 242 7.88 19.20 -16.61
C ASP A 242 7.60 19.81 -15.23
N PRO A 243 6.70 20.80 -15.12
CA PRO A 243 6.21 21.24 -13.82
C PRO A 243 5.40 20.13 -13.13
N THR A 244 5.21 20.25 -11.82
CA THR A 244 4.31 19.36 -11.10
C THR A 244 2.86 19.70 -11.41
N TYR A 245 2.13 18.73 -11.97
CA TYR A 245 0.72 18.82 -12.28
C TYR A 245 -0.16 18.30 -11.15
N ILE A 246 -1.36 18.87 -11.06
CA ILE A 246 -2.40 18.41 -10.13
C ILE A 246 -3.44 17.61 -10.92
N ALA A 247 -3.68 16.38 -10.48
CA ALA A 247 -4.80 15.56 -10.91
C ALA A 247 -5.90 15.58 -9.85
N ARG A 248 -7.16 15.62 -10.29
CA ARG A 248 -8.35 15.60 -9.45
C ARG A 248 -9.27 14.50 -9.95
N THR A 249 -9.76 13.68 -9.04
CA THR A 249 -10.68 12.57 -9.35
C THR A 249 -11.93 12.70 -8.50
N LEU A 250 -13.10 12.67 -9.12
CA LEU A 250 -14.37 12.39 -8.44
C LEU A 250 -14.76 10.94 -8.71
N THR A 251 -14.88 10.15 -7.64
CA THR A 251 -15.26 8.74 -7.70
C THR A 251 -16.64 8.55 -7.09
N LEU A 252 -17.55 7.95 -7.86
CA LEU A 252 -18.84 7.45 -7.38
C LEU A 252 -18.85 5.93 -7.49
N ASN A 253 -19.13 5.23 -6.39
CA ASN A 253 -19.02 3.78 -6.35
C ASN A 253 -20.18 3.16 -5.57
N HIS A 254 -20.88 2.21 -6.18
CA HIS A 254 -21.89 1.40 -5.52
C HIS A 254 -21.35 0.00 -5.31
N THR A 255 -21.54 -0.53 -4.10
CA THR A 255 -20.96 -1.78 -3.68
C THR A 255 -21.97 -2.63 -2.92
N ILE A 256 -21.84 -3.95 -3.09
CA ILE A 256 -22.66 -4.96 -2.45
C ILE A 256 -21.72 -5.93 -1.72
N ARG A 257 -21.95 -6.10 -0.42
CA ARG A 257 -21.20 -7.03 0.42
C ARG A 257 -22.04 -8.28 0.70
N LYS A 258 -21.73 -9.36 -0.04
CA LYS A 258 -22.31 -10.68 0.20
C LYS A 258 -21.53 -11.55 1.19
N LYS A 259 -20.24 -11.29 1.34
CA LYS A 259 -19.34 -12.02 2.26
C LYS A 259 -18.74 -11.06 3.28
N LEU A 260 -18.42 -11.57 4.45
CA LEU A 260 -17.82 -10.76 5.52
C LEU A 260 -16.47 -10.15 5.13
N ARG A 261 -15.67 -10.83 4.29
CA ARG A 261 -14.32 -10.39 3.93
C ARG A 261 -14.28 -9.45 2.73
N THR A 262 -15.26 -9.58 1.83
CA THR A 262 -15.19 -8.96 0.51
C THR A 262 -16.48 -8.28 0.11
N ARG A 263 -16.30 -7.21 -0.63
CA ARG A 263 -17.37 -6.40 -1.20
C ARG A 263 -17.05 -6.16 -2.66
N TRP A 264 -18.05 -6.29 -3.50
CA TRP A 264 -17.92 -6.12 -4.94
C TRP A 264 -18.75 -4.94 -5.39
N GLY A 265 -18.31 -4.23 -6.41
CA GLY A 265 -19.04 -3.06 -6.87
C GLY A 265 -18.67 -2.61 -8.26
N VAL A 266 -19.35 -1.56 -8.66
CA VAL A 266 -19.12 -0.82 -9.89
C VAL A 266 -19.08 0.67 -9.59
N GLY A 267 -18.45 1.44 -10.44
CA GLY A 267 -18.39 2.87 -10.25
C GLY A 267 -17.97 3.64 -11.49
N ILE A 268 -18.01 4.95 -11.32
CA ILE A 268 -17.63 5.93 -12.32
C ILE A 268 -16.57 6.83 -11.70
N ASP A 269 -15.51 7.08 -12.46
CA ASP A 269 -14.50 8.07 -12.16
C ASP A 269 -14.58 9.21 -13.19
N ILE A 270 -14.53 10.44 -12.69
CA ILE A 270 -14.36 11.65 -13.49
C ILE A 270 -13.00 12.23 -13.13
N PHE A 271 -12.10 12.28 -14.11
CA PHE A 271 -10.73 12.73 -13.96
C PHE A 271 -10.54 14.10 -14.62
N TYR A 272 -9.89 14.98 -13.88
CA TYR A 272 -9.46 16.29 -14.34
C TYR A 272 -7.96 16.43 -14.08
N ASP A 273 -7.20 16.69 -15.15
CA ASP A 273 -5.74 16.63 -15.16
C ASP A 273 -5.19 17.95 -15.70
N ASP A 274 -4.40 18.66 -14.88
CA ASP A 274 -3.82 19.96 -15.25
C ASP A 274 -2.82 19.84 -16.42
N HIS A 275 -2.16 18.69 -16.61
CA HIS A 275 -1.30 18.45 -17.79
C HIS A 275 -2.15 18.37 -19.06
N ALA A 276 -3.25 17.61 -19.04
CA ALA A 276 -4.15 17.52 -20.18
C ALA A 276 -4.71 18.90 -20.56
N LYS A 277 -5.03 19.72 -19.54
CA LYS A 277 -5.46 21.11 -19.75
C LYS A 277 -4.40 21.96 -20.45
N GLU A 278 -3.14 21.86 -20.03
CA GLU A 278 -2.04 22.59 -20.65
C GLU A 278 -1.85 22.16 -22.11
N GLN A 279 -1.81 20.85 -22.37
CA GLN A 279 -1.66 20.32 -23.74
C GLN A 279 -2.79 20.79 -24.66
N MET A 280 -4.04 20.78 -24.18
CA MET A 280 -5.16 21.26 -24.99
C MET A 280 -5.09 22.77 -25.28
N ARG A 281 -4.52 23.58 -24.37
CA ARG A 281 -4.32 25.03 -24.61
C ARG A 281 -3.23 25.33 -25.62
N LEU A 282 -2.27 24.42 -25.79
CA LEU A 282 -1.24 24.55 -26.83
C LEU A 282 -1.79 24.19 -28.21
N LEU A 283 -2.83 23.34 -28.27
CA LEU A 283 -3.42 22.86 -29.53
C LEU A 283 -4.59 23.73 -30.01
N ASN A 284 -5.36 24.32 -29.09
CA ASN A 284 -6.58 25.07 -29.40
C ASN A 284 -6.54 26.49 -28.82
N GLU A 285 -7.06 27.47 -29.56
CA GLU A 285 -7.20 28.86 -29.08
C GLU A 285 -8.20 28.97 -27.91
N GLU A 286 -9.27 28.16 -27.94
CA GLU A 286 -10.24 28.04 -26.86
C GLU A 286 -10.34 26.59 -26.39
N THR A 287 -10.38 26.39 -25.06
CA THR A 287 -10.52 25.08 -24.44
C THR A 287 -11.74 25.04 -23.53
N SER A 288 -12.60 24.04 -23.72
CA SER A 288 -13.69 23.69 -22.81
C SER A 288 -13.20 22.74 -21.71
N PRO A 289 -13.76 22.77 -20.48
CA PRO A 289 -13.48 21.78 -19.44
C PRO A 289 -13.58 20.32 -19.90
N MET A 290 -14.44 20.04 -20.87
CA MET A 290 -14.64 18.69 -21.39
C MET A 290 -13.43 18.19 -22.19
N ASP A 291 -12.68 19.07 -22.86
CA ASP A 291 -11.55 18.75 -23.73
C ASP A 291 -10.37 18.11 -23.00
N TYR A 292 -10.33 18.22 -21.68
CA TYR A 292 -9.28 17.65 -20.84
C TYR A 292 -9.86 16.91 -19.62
N THR A 293 -11.15 16.60 -19.68
CA THR A 293 -11.82 15.67 -18.77
C THR A 293 -11.75 14.26 -19.33
N ARG A 294 -11.60 13.28 -18.44
CA ARG A 294 -11.75 11.86 -18.79
C ARG A 294 -12.79 11.23 -17.89
N VAL A 295 -13.60 10.34 -18.44
CA VAL A 295 -14.60 9.57 -17.69
C VAL A 295 -14.32 8.09 -17.87
N GLY A 296 -14.29 7.35 -16.78
CA GLY A 296 -14.09 5.91 -16.79
C GLY A 296 -15.13 5.18 -15.97
N GLY A 297 -15.54 4.00 -16.45
CA GLY A 297 -16.26 3.02 -15.65
C GLY A 297 -15.30 2.02 -15.03
N PHE A 298 -15.59 1.52 -13.83
CA PHE A 298 -14.76 0.50 -13.18
C PHE A 298 -15.57 -0.54 -12.42
N VAL A 299 -14.95 -1.71 -12.24
CA VAL A 299 -15.36 -2.74 -11.27
C VAL A 299 -14.43 -2.65 -10.05
N SER A 300 -14.97 -2.91 -8.86
CA SER A 300 -14.24 -2.85 -7.59
C SER A 300 -14.36 -4.15 -6.80
N CYS A 301 -13.26 -4.52 -6.16
CA CYS A 301 -13.18 -5.57 -5.14
C CYS A 301 -12.52 -4.98 -3.89
N ASP A 302 -13.29 -4.88 -2.82
CA ASP A 302 -12.84 -4.37 -1.53
C ASP A 302 -12.53 -5.55 -0.59
N ILE A 303 -11.37 -5.53 0.07
CA ILE A 303 -11.02 -6.47 1.14
C ILE A 303 -11.13 -5.74 2.48
N ILE A 304 -11.98 -6.24 3.37
CA ILE A 304 -12.43 -5.51 4.56
C ILE A 304 -11.67 -5.99 5.80
N PHE A 305 -10.94 -5.09 6.45
CA PHE A 305 -10.26 -5.27 7.74
C PHE A 305 -10.86 -4.30 8.76
N ASN A 306 -12.04 -4.64 9.29
CA ASN A 306 -12.83 -3.74 10.13
C ASN A 306 -13.16 -2.44 9.37
N ARG A 307 -12.61 -1.30 9.80
CA ARG A 307 -12.78 0.01 9.17
C ARG A 307 -11.73 0.34 8.13
N MET A 308 -10.66 -0.45 8.07
CA MET A 308 -9.66 -0.35 7.01
C MET A 308 -10.11 -1.25 5.87
N VAL A 309 -10.08 -0.74 4.65
CA VAL A 309 -10.48 -1.45 3.43
C VAL A 309 -9.34 -1.34 2.43
N VAL A 310 -8.90 -2.47 1.89
CA VAL A 310 -8.03 -2.48 0.70
C VAL A 310 -8.94 -2.38 -0.50
N ILE A 311 -8.69 -1.37 -1.34
CA ILE A 311 -9.47 -1.14 -2.56
C ILE A 311 -8.71 -1.69 -3.76
N LEU A 312 -9.38 -2.44 -4.61
CA LEU A 312 -8.86 -2.97 -5.87
C LEU A 312 -9.86 -2.65 -6.98
N ASN A 313 -9.53 -1.70 -7.85
CA ASN A 313 -10.37 -1.36 -8.99
C ASN A 313 -9.68 -1.67 -10.30
N ARG A 314 -10.47 -2.09 -11.28
CA ARG A 314 -10.10 -2.17 -12.69
C ARG A 314 -11.11 -1.38 -13.50
N GLY A 315 -10.63 -0.40 -14.27
CA GLY A 315 -11.48 0.49 -15.05
C GLY A 315 -11.04 0.66 -16.49
N MET A 316 -11.94 1.21 -17.28
CA MET A 316 -11.76 1.54 -18.69
C MET A 316 -12.32 2.94 -18.95
N TYR A 317 -11.64 3.72 -19.78
CA TYR A 317 -12.15 5.02 -20.21
C TYR A 317 -13.30 4.84 -21.20
N VAL A 318 -14.39 5.54 -20.93
CA VAL A 318 -15.57 5.61 -21.82
C VAL A 318 -15.62 6.93 -22.58
N TYR A 319 -14.96 7.95 -22.03
CA TYR A 319 -14.79 9.26 -22.66
C TYR A 319 -13.42 9.83 -22.29
N TYR A 320 -12.77 10.50 -23.23
CA TYR A 320 -11.55 11.27 -23.00
C TYR A 320 -11.51 12.45 -23.97
N GLY A 321 -11.40 13.68 -23.45
CA GLY A 321 -11.10 14.84 -24.30
C GLY A 321 -9.64 14.87 -24.75
N TYR A 322 -8.73 14.38 -23.91
CA TYR A 322 -7.30 14.23 -24.20
C TYR A 322 -6.85 12.80 -23.89
N GLU A 323 -6.02 12.23 -24.77
CA GLU A 323 -5.70 10.80 -24.77
C GLU A 323 -5.07 10.36 -23.42
N PRO A 324 -5.57 9.29 -22.78
CA PRO A 324 -4.93 8.70 -21.61
C PRO A 324 -3.72 7.85 -22.02
N GLN A 325 -2.79 7.62 -21.08
CA GLN A 325 -1.62 6.76 -21.33
C GLN A 325 -1.97 5.31 -21.72
N GLY A 326 -3.17 4.86 -21.36
CA GLY A 326 -3.74 3.60 -21.82
C GLY A 326 -5.25 3.60 -21.67
N ASN A 327 -5.93 2.77 -22.46
CA ASN A 327 -7.40 2.66 -22.45
C ASN A 327 -7.97 2.09 -21.14
N GLN A 328 -7.16 1.36 -20.38
CA GLN A 328 -7.51 0.77 -19.09
C GLN A 328 -6.64 1.33 -17.97
N TYR A 329 -7.19 1.37 -16.76
CA TYR A 329 -6.48 1.75 -15.55
C TYR A 329 -6.79 0.79 -14.40
N SER A 330 -5.87 0.74 -13.44
CA SER A 330 -6.07 0.04 -12.18
C SER A 330 -5.86 1.00 -11.02
N ARG A 331 -6.59 0.78 -9.93
CA ARG A 331 -6.41 1.49 -8.67
C ARG A 331 -6.22 0.48 -7.55
N ILE A 332 -5.13 0.61 -6.79
CA ILE A 332 -4.88 -0.15 -5.58
C ILE A 332 -4.63 0.81 -4.42
N GLY A 333 -5.22 0.58 -3.26
CA GLY A 333 -5.08 1.51 -2.16
C GLY A 333 -5.71 1.08 -0.86
N LEU A 334 -5.77 2.03 0.07
CA LEU A 334 -6.36 1.90 1.39
C LEU A 334 -7.46 2.94 1.57
N ARG A 335 -8.57 2.53 2.17
CA ARG A 335 -9.66 3.40 2.60
C ARG A 335 -9.95 3.16 4.07
N TYR A 336 -10.02 4.22 4.87
CA TYR A 336 -10.52 4.15 6.23
C TYR A 336 -11.94 4.71 6.29
N ILE A 337 -12.87 3.97 6.90
CA ILE A 337 -14.28 4.37 7.04
C ILE A 337 -14.57 4.61 8.51
N THR A 338 -14.92 5.84 8.88
CA THR A 338 -15.31 6.19 10.26
C THR A 338 -16.74 5.75 10.57
N LYS A 339 -17.13 5.73 11.85
CA LYS A 339 -18.52 5.42 12.26
C LYS A 339 -19.56 6.37 11.63
N SER A 340 -19.20 7.63 11.41
CA SER A 340 -20.11 8.59 10.78
C SER A 340 -20.23 8.36 9.26
N GLY A 341 -19.38 7.53 8.66
CA GLY A 341 -19.31 7.33 7.21
C GLY A 341 -18.32 8.25 6.51
N LEU A 342 -17.68 9.20 7.20
CA LEU A 342 -16.55 9.93 6.62
C LEU A 342 -15.43 8.94 6.26
N THR A 343 -14.84 9.12 5.09
CA THR A 343 -13.78 8.26 4.57
C THR A 343 -12.51 9.03 4.26
N GLY A 344 -11.37 8.42 4.56
CA GLY A 344 -10.05 8.82 4.06
C GLY A 344 -9.54 7.78 3.07
N HIS A 345 -8.89 8.22 2.00
CA HIS A 345 -8.50 7.39 0.87
C HIS A 345 -7.04 7.69 0.49
N LEU A 346 -6.25 6.64 0.31
CA LEU A 346 -4.91 6.71 -0.27
C LEU A 346 -4.77 5.60 -1.30
N ALA A 347 -4.59 5.93 -2.58
CA ALA A 347 -4.49 4.93 -3.63
C ALA A 347 -3.49 5.29 -4.72
N LEU A 348 -2.97 4.28 -5.40
CA LEU A 348 -2.15 4.44 -6.59
C LEU A 348 -3.01 4.12 -7.81
N LYS A 349 -3.17 5.11 -8.70
CA LYS A 349 -3.69 4.89 -10.05
C LYS A 349 -2.54 4.54 -10.98
N ALA A 350 -2.74 3.54 -11.84
CA ALA A 350 -1.72 3.05 -12.76
C ALA A 350 -2.29 2.56 -14.08
N HIS A 351 -1.46 2.57 -15.13
CA HIS A 351 -1.71 2.01 -16.44
C HIS A 351 -0.70 0.91 -16.74
N ALA A 352 -1.15 -0.34 -16.92
CA ALA A 352 -0.30 -1.49 -17.23
C ALA A 352 0.98 -1.59 -16.34
N GLY A 353 0.81 -1.35 -15.03
CA GLY A 353 1.91 -1.38 -14.05
C GLY A 353 2.75 -0.11 -13.96
N ARG A 354 2.49 0.91 -14.79
CA ARG A 354 3.12 2.24 -14.68
C ARG A 354 2.26 3.15 -13.81
N ALA A 355 2.85 3.67 -12.75
CA ALA A 355 2.21 4.67 -11.88
C ALA A 355 1.82 5.91 -12.68
N ASP A 356 0.57 6.34 -12.51
CA ASP A 356 0.06 7.61 -13.02
C ASP A 356 0.23 8.70 -11.94
N TYR A 357 -0.45 8.51 -10.80
CA TYR A 357 -0.29 9.34 -9.61
C TYR A 357 -0.86 8.66 -8.36
N VAL A 358 -0.42 9.12 -7.19
CA VAL A 358 -1.01 8.76 -5.90
C VAL A 358 -2.18 9.70 -5.59
N GLU A 359 -3.34 9.12 -5.32
CA GLU A 359 -4.59 9.78 -4.96
C GLU A 359 -4.73 9.89 -3.45
N TRP A 360 -4.83 11.12 -2.96
CA TRP A 360 -5.20 11.48 -1.61
C TRP A 360 -6.65 11.95 -1.60
N GLY A 361 -7.54 11.16 -1.01
CA GLY A 361 -8.97 11.42 -1.09
C GLY A 361 -9.67 11.51 0.25
N ILE A 362 -10.75 12.30 0.23
CA ILE A 362 -11.75 12.36 1.29
C ILE A 362 -13.12 12.12 0.67
N GLY A 363 -14.00 11.51 1.43
CA GLY A 363 -15.33 11.18 0.90
C GLY A 363 -16.29 10.75 1.97
N TYR A 364 -17.45 10.29 1.53
CA TYR A 364 -18.49 9.80 2.42
C TYR A 364 -19.05 8.47 1.92
N ALA A 365 -19.23 7.54 2.86
CA ALA A 365 -19.93 6.28 2.68
C ALA A 365 -21.36 6.43 3.22
N PHE A 366 -22.35 6.06 2.41
CA PHE A 366 -23.77 6.10 2.75
C PHE A 366 -24.45 4.76 2.40
N GLY A 367 -25.56 4.44 3.08
CA GLY A 367 -26.16 3.10 3.08
C GLY A 367 -25.77 2.30 4.32
N ASP A 368 -25.64 0.99 4.18
CA ASP A 368 -25.20 0.09 5.24
C ASP A 368 -23.68 0.21 5.39
N LYS A 369 -23.21 0.76 6.51
CA LYS A 369 -21.81 1.20 6.72
C LYS A 369 -20.96 0.17 7.44
#